data_AF-A0ABD5H8G1-F1
#
_entry.id   AF-A0ABD5H8G1-F1
#
_cell.length_a   1.000
_cell.length_b   1.000
_cell.length_c   1.000
_cell.angle_alpha   90.00
_cell.angle_beta   90.00
_cell.angle_gamma   90.00
#
_symmetry.space_group_name_H-M   'P 1'
#
loop_
_entity.id
_entity.type
_entity.pdbx_description
1 polymer ?
#
loop_
_entity_poly.entity_id
_entity_poly.type
_entity_poly.pdbx_seq_one_letter_code
_entity_poly.pdbx_strand_id
1 'polypeptide(L)'
;MYIDLPFLLIYVSLSGLLLVHDLRTGLLPDKFTCPLLWGGLIYHQCCRPAQLSDALWGVVAGYGVFALFYWGYRLICRQEGLGFGDVKFLAALGAWHRWESLPLLVLLAAGMACCLTGISCVRYGKQVLKNPLPFGPYLAAAGFVIGLVSMIQGG
;
A
#
# COMPACT_ATOMS: atom_id res chain seq x y z
N MET A 1 -10.59 -21.98 -5.14
CA MET A 1 -11.49 -21.49 -4.10
C MET A 1 -11.04 -21.82 -2.68
N TYR A 2 -10.78 -23.08 -2.30
CA TYR A 2 -10.26 -23.38 -0.93
C TYR A 2 -8.78 -23.06 -0.71
N ILE A 3 -7.96 -23.17 -1.76
CA ILE A 3 -6.51 -22.93 -1.70
C ILE A 3 -6.20 -21.44 -1.47
N ASP A 4 -7.10 -20.55 -1.90
CA ASP A 4 -6.93 -19.09 -1.84
C ASP A 4 -7.26 -18.51 -0.44
N LEU A 5 -8.13 -19.17 0.32
CA LEU A 5 -8.57 -18.75 1.67
C LEU A 5 -7.43 -18.53 2.67
N PRO A 6 -6.45 -19.44 2.85
CA PRO A 6 -5.35 -19.21 3.80
C PRO A 6 -4.51 -17.99 3.42
N PHE A 7 -4.28 -17.76 2.12
CA PHE A 7 -3.53 -16.60 1.65
C PHE A 7 -4.31 -15.29 1.86
N LEU A 8 -5.63 -15.31 1.64
CA LEU A 8 -6.49 -14.16 1.93
C LEU A 8 -6.49 -13.82 3.43
N LEU A 9 -6.57 -14.83 4.30
CA LEU A 9 -6.46 -14.64 5.76
C LEU A 9 -5.11 -14.04 6.17
N ILE A 10 -4.01 -14.51 5.56
CA ILE A 10 -2.67 -13.93 5.78
C ILE A 10 -2.63 -12.47 5.32
N TYR A 11 -3.15 -12.17 4.13
CA TYR A 11 -3.20 -10.81 3.59
C TYR A 11 -4.00 -9.85 4.48
N VAL A 12 -5.22 -10.24 4.87
CA VAL A 12 -6.12 -9.42 5.71
C VAL A 12 -5.52 -9.23 7.11
N SER A 13 -4.97 -10.29 7.71
CA SER A 13 -4.39 -10.21 9.06
C SER A 13 -3.14 -9.33 9.10
N LEU A 14 -2.20 -9.51 8.17
CA LEU A 14 -0.98 -8.71 8.10
C LEU A 14 -1.26 -7.25 7.72
N SER A 15 -2.13 -7.01 6.75
CA SER A 15 -2.53 -5.64 6.36
C SER A 15 -3.28 -4.93 7.49
N GLY A 16 -4.15 -5.65 8.21
CA GLY A 16 -4.84 -5.12 9.39
C GLY A 16 -3.90 -4.81 10.55
N LEU A 17 -2.92 -5.69 10.83
CA LEU A 17 -1.88 -5.44 11.83
C LEU A 17 -1.03 -4.21 11.48
N LEU A 18 -0.63 -4.07 10.22
CA LEU A 18 0.09 -2.90 9.72
C LEU A 18 -0.75 -1.64 9.89
N LEU A 19 -2.03 -1.66 9.53
CA LEU A 19 -2.93 -0.52 9.71
C LEU A 19 -3.06 -0.11 11.19
N VAL A 20 -3.25 -1.07 12.10
CA VAL A 20 -3.36 -0.76 13.55
C VAL A 20 -2.05 -0.21 14.10
N HIS A 21 -0.91 -0.75 13.66
CA HIS A 21 0.41 -0.29 14.10
C HIS A 21 0.72 1.11 13.56
N ASP A 22 0.37 1.36 12.30
CA ASP A 22 0.56 2.64 11.63
C ASP A 22 -0.32 3.73 12.23
N LEU A 23 -1.58 3.44 12.56
CA LEU A 23 -2.45 4.38 13.28
C LEU A 23 -1.94 4.74 14.69
N ARG A 24 -1.18 3.85 15.34
CA ARG A 24 -0.65 4.08 16.69
C ARG A 24 0.71 4.79 16.70
N THR A 25 1.58 4.47 15.75
CA THR A 25 2.99 4.86 15.78
C THR A 25 3.44 5.67 14.57
N GLY A 26 2.64 5.70 13.50
CA GLY A 26 3.01 6.28 12.20
C GLY A 26 4.18 5.57 11.53
N LEU A 27 4.50 4.34 11.95
CA LEU A 27 5.62 3.55 11.45
C LEU A 27 5.11 2.18 10.98
N LEU A 28 5.49 1.82 9.75
CA LEU A 28 5.28 0.48 9.19
C LEU A 28 6.53 -0.39 9.43
N PRO A 29 6.50 -1.31 10.42
CA PRO A 29 7.66 -2.13 10.75
C PRO A 29 7.94 -3.17 9.64
N ASP A 30 9.21 -3.27 9.28
CA ASP A 30 9.70 -4.22 8.28
C ASP A 30 9.35 -5.69 8.60
N LYS A 31 9.17 -5.98 9.89
CA LYS A 31 8.76 -7.30 10.40
C LYS A 31 7.42 -7.78 9.86
N PHE A 32 6.51 -6.88 9.46
CA PHE A 32 5.20 -7.24 8.90
C PHE A 32 5.08 -6.93 7.40
N THR A 33 5.78 -5.90 6.89
CA THR A 33 5.76 -5.60 5.44
C THR A 33 6.50 -6.65 4.62
N CYS A 34 7.63 -7.16 5.13
CA CYS A 34 8.41 -8.20 4.45
C CYS A 34 7.63 -9.52 4.29
N PRO A 35 7.04 -10.12 5.35
CA PRO A 35 6.24 -11.34 5.18
C PRO A 35 4.98 -11.10 4.34
N LEU A 36 4.41 -9.88 4.32
CA LEU A 36 3.32 -9.55 3.43
C LEU A 36 3.77 -9.62 1.96
N LEU A 37 4.91 -9.02 1.61
CA LEU A 37 5.45 -9.05 0.25
C LEU A 37 5.75 -10.49 -0.20
N TRP A 38 6.49 -11.24 0.62
CA TRP A 38 6.83 -12.63 0.31
C TRP A 38 5.59 -13.52 0.24
N GLY A 39 4.59 -13.29 1.11
CA GLY A 39 3.32 -14.00 1.08
C GLY A 39 2.58 -13.85 -0.24
N GLY A 40 2.58 -12.65 -0.83
CA GLY A 40 1.96 -12.39 -2.14
C GLY A 40 2.69 -13.12 -3.28
N LEU A 41 4.03 -13.11 -3.26
CA LEU A 41 4.82 -13.84 -4.26
C LEU A 41 4.63 -15.35 -4.17
N ILE A 42 4.62 -15.91 -2.95
CA ILE A 42 4.38 -17.34 -2.71
C ILE A 42 2.95 -17.71 -3.15
N TYR A 43 1.96 -16.85 -2.88
CA TYR A 43 0.59 -17.06 -3.36
C TYR A 43 0.54 -17.17 -4.89
N HIS A 44 1.16 -16.25 -5.62
CA HIS A 44 1.22 -16.32 -7.08
C HIS A 44 2.00 -17.54 -7.58
N GLN A 45 3.10 -17.90 -6.92
CA GLN A 45 3.86 -19.10 -7.26
C GLN A 45 3.04 -20.39 -7.11
N CYS A 46 2.27 -20.53 -6.01
CA CYS A 46 1.54 -21.75 -5.69
C CYS A 46 0.17 -21.84 -6.36
N CYS A 47 -0.56 -20.74 -6.45
CA CYS A 47 -1.97 -20.74 -6.87
C CYS A 47 -2.15 -20.29 -8.32
N ARG A 48 -1.34 -19.35 -8.80
CA ARG A 48 -1.50 -18.72 -10.13
C ARG A 48 -0.16 -18.44 -10.80
N PRO A 49 0.63 -19.47 -11.16
CA PRO A 49 2.00 -19.31 -11.66
C PRO A 49 2.07 -18.48 -12.95
N ALA A 50 1.01 -18.51 -13.78
CA ALA A 50 0.92 -17.67 -14.99
C ALA A 50 0.93 -16.16 -14.70
N GLN A 51 0.62 -15.75 -13.47
CA GLN A 51 0.53 -14.34 -13.04
C GLN A 51 1.74 -13.91 -12.19
N LEU A 52 2.72 -14.79 -12.00
CA LEU A 52 3.91 -14.51 -11.20
C LEU A 52 4.73 -13.33 -11.78
N SER A 53 4.87 -13.29 -13.11
CA SER A 53 5.55 -12.19 -13.78
C SER A 53 4.89 -10.84 -13.48
N ASP A 54 3.56 -10.80 -13.49
CA ASP A 54 2.79 -9.59 -13.20
C ASP A 54 2.91 -9.16 -11.74
N ALA A 55 2.97 -10.11 -10.80
CA ALA A 55 3.19 -9.84 -9.39
C ALA A 55 4.60 -9.30 -9.13
N LEU A 56 5.62 -9.86 -9.79
CA LEU A 56 7.00 -9.37 -9.72
C LEU A 56 7.13 -7.96 -10.28
N TRP A 57 6.55 -7.70 -11.46
CA TRP A 57 6.48 -6.34 -12.00
C TRP A 57 5.69 -5.41 -11.09
N GLY A 58 4.70 -5.92 -10.35
CA GLY A 58 4.00 -5.17 -9.31
C GLY A 58 4.94 -4.74 -8.18
N VAL A 59 5.75 -5.67 -7.66
CA VAL A 59 6.77 -5.34 -6.64
C VAL A 59 7.77 -4.31 -7.18
N VAL A 60 8.29 -4.52 -8.38
CA VAL A 60 9.29 -3.64 -9.01
C VAL A 60 8.71 -2.26 -9.28
N ALA A 61 7.50 -2.17 -9.83
CA ALA A 61 6.83 -0.89 -10.11
C ALA A 61 6.46 -0.18 -8.80
N GLY A 62 5.90 -0.91 -7.83
CA GLY A 62 5.52 -0.38 -6.52
C GLY A 62 6.71 0.18 -5.76
N TYR A 63 7.84 -0.54 -5.71
CA TYR A 63 9.05 -0.06 -5.08
C TYR A 63 9.73 1.04 -5.91
N GLY A 64 9.92 0.82 -7.21
CA GLY A 64 10.70 1.68 -8.09
C GLY A 64 10.09 3.07 -8.29
N VAL A 65 8.78 3.14 -8.58
CA VAL A 65 8.10 4.42 -8.82
C VAL A 65 8.08 5.25 -7.54
N PHE A 66 7.68 4.66 -6.42
CA PHE A 66 7.59 5.38 -5.15
C PHE A 66 8.97 5.69 -4.54
N ALA A 67 9.97 4.83 -4.73
CA ALA A 67 11.34 5.16 -4.38
C ALA A 67 11.85 6.36 -5.19
N LEU A 68 11.57 6.42 -6.50
CA LEU A 68 11.97 7.55 -7.33
C LEU A 68 11.32 8.85 -6.88
N PHE A 69 10.03 8.84 -6.54
CA PHE A 69 9.36 9.99 -5.94
C PHE A 69 9.94 10.38 -4.57
N TYR A 70 10.19 9.39 -3.70
CA TYR A 70 10.80 9.62 -2.38
C TYR A 70 12.17 10.28 -2.50
N TRP A 71 13.07 9.71 -3.32
CA TRP A 71 14.42 10.23 -3.53
C TRP A 71 14.40 11.58 -4.25
N GLY A 72 13.57 11.74 -5.28
CA GLY A 72 13.42 13.01 -6.00
C GLY A 72 12.93 14.13 -5.09
N TYR A 73 11.89 13.88 -4.30
CA TYR A 73 11.38 14.86 -3.34
C TYR A 73 12.41 15.18 -2.26
N ARG A 74 13.08 14.16 -1.70
CA ARG A 74 14.13 14.34 -0.69
C ARG A 74 15.30 15.19 -1.22
N LEU A 75 15.67 15.02 -2.49
CA LEU A 75 16.78 15.77 -3.10
C LEU A 75 16.43 17.25 -3.32
N ILE A 76 15.18 17.55 -3.70
CA ILE A 76 14.71 18.91 -3.98
C ILE A 76 14.37 19.64 -2.67
N CYS A 77 13.54 19.05 -1.82
CA CYS A 77 13.00 19.70 -0.63
C CYS A 77 13.86 19.51 0.63
N ARG A 78 14.85 18.60 0.61
CA ARG A 78 15.68 18.19 1.77
C ARG A 78 14.87 17.78 3.00
N GLN A 79 13.59 17.47 2.81
CA GLN A 79 12.66 17.03 3.82
C GLN A 79 12.08 15.68 3.42
N GLU A 80 11.76 14.86 4.41
CA GLU A 80 11.07 13.59 4.20
C GLU A 80 9.59 13.89 3.98
N GLY A 81 9.13 13.78 2.73
CA GLY A 81 7.72 13.99 2.38
C GLY A 81 6.88 12.76 2.69
N LEU A 82 7.22 11.64 2.03
CA LEU A 82 6.57 10.34 2.23
C LEU A 82 7.44 9.45 3.12
N GLY A 83 6.84 8.68 4.03
CA GLY A 83 7.57 7.72 4.84
C GLY A 83 8.14 6.60 3.96
N PHE A 84 9.41 6.22 4.17
CA PHE A 84 10.00 5.11 3.41
C PHE A 84 9.30 3.77 3.68
N GLY A 85 8.61 3.64 4.81
CA GLY A 85 7.73 2.51 5.12
C GLY A 85 6.57 2.37 4.13
N ASP A 86 5.98 3.49 3.68
CA ASP A 86 4.87 3.49 2.73
C ASP A 86 5.29 2.91 1.37
N VAL A 87 6.53 3.21 0.94
CA VAL A 87 7.12 2.66 -0.30
C VAL A 87 7.20 1.13 -0.24
N LYS A 88 7.68 0.58 0.89
CA LYS A 88 7.77 -0.88 1.09
C LYS A 88 6.40 -1.52 1.16
N PHE A 89 5.44 -0.86 1.81
CA PHE A 89 4.09 -1.37 1.91
C PHE A 89 3.37 -1.37 0.56
N LEU A 90 3.58 -0.34 -0.28
CA LEU A 90 3.08 -0.34 -1.65
C LEU A 90 3.68 -1.48 -2.48
N ALA A 91 4.98 -1.75 -2.34
CA ALA A 91 5.61 -2.89 -2.98
C ALA A 91 4.99 -4.22 -2.53
N ALA A 92 4.70 -4.35 -1.23
CA ALA A 92 4.00 -5.52 -0.71
C ALA A 92 2.58 -5.63 -1.30
N LEU A 93 1.81 -4.54 -1.37
CA LEU A 93 0.48 -4.54 -2.02
C LEU A 93 0.58 -4.89 -3.52
N GLY A 94 1.64 -4.43 -4.21
CA GLY A 94 1.92 -4.81 -5.60
C GLY A 94 2.17 -6.30 -5.79
N ALA A 95 2.73 -6.99 -4.80
CA ALA A 95 2.88 -8.44 -4.83
C ALA A 95 1.54 -9.19 -4.80
N TRP A 96 0.51 -8.62 -4.17
CA TRP A 96 -0.82 -9.24 -4.04
C TRP A 96 -1.77 -8.85 -5.16
N HIS A 97 -1.76 -7.57 -5.55
CA HIS A 97 -2.72 -7.04 -6.51
C HIS A 97 -2.18 -6.95 -7.95
N ARG A 98 -0.89 -7.23 -8.15
CA ARG A 98 -0.15 -7.07 -9.42
C ARG A 98 0.08 -5.61 -9.79
N TRP A 99 0.82 -5.40 -10.87
CA TRP A 99 1.15 -4.06 -11.37
C TRP A 99 -0.05 -3.26 -11.92
N GLU A 100 -1.03 -3.93 -12.52
CA GLU A 100 -2.18 -3.28 -13.19
C GLU A 100 -3.05 -2.46 -12.22
N SER A 101 -3.19 -2.94 -10.97
CA SER A 101 -4.01 -2.29 -9.95
C SER A 101 -3.26 -1.21 -9.17
N LEU A 102 -1.92 -1.15 -9.27
CA LEU A 102 -1.12 -0.19 -8.50
C LEU A 102 -1.50 1.27 -8.77
N PRO A 103 -1.70 1.72 -10.04
CA PRO A 103 -2.12 3.10 -10.30
C PRO A 103 -3.45 3.43 -9.63
N LEU A 104 -4.40 2.50 -9.65
CA LEU A 104 -5.72 2.68 -9.03
C LEU A 104 -5.61 2.70 -7.50
N LEU A 105 -4.74 1.87 -6.91
CA LEU A 105 -4.45 1.84 -5.48
C LEU A 105 -3.89 3.17 -4.99
N VAL A 106 -2.87 3.67 -5.69
CA VAL A 106 -2.25 4.96 -5.39
C VAL A 106 -3.26 6.10 -5.55
N LEU A 107 -4.08 6.07 -6.61
CA LEU A 107 -5.08 7.10 -6.86
C LEU A 107 -6.17 7.11 -5.78
N LEU A 108 -6.66 5.95 -5.35
CA LEU A 108 -7.62 5.85 -4.24
C LEU A 108 -7.02 6.35 -2.93
N ALA A 109 -5.80 5.91 -2.60
CA ALA A 109 -5.11 6.34 -1.39
C ALA A 109 -4.88 7.86 -1.38
N ALA A 110 -4.37 8.41 -2.48
CA ALA A 110 -4.14 9.84 -2.67
C ALA A 110 -5.46 10.63 -2.64
N GLY A 111 -6.51 10.13 -3.29
CA GLY A 111 -7.83 10.77 -3.31
C GLY A 111 -8.45 10.86 -1.92
N MET A 112 -8.39 9.78 -1.13
CA MET A 112 -8.84 9.77 0.27
C MET A 112 -8.03 10.74 1.12
N ALA A 113 -6.70 10.71 1.00
CA ALA A 113 -5.80 11.61 1.70
C ALA A 113 -6.08 13.08 1.36
N CYS A 114 -6.20 13.43 0.08
CA CYS A 114 -6.51 14.79 -0.40
C CYS A 114 -7.89 15.25 0.05
N CYS A 115 -8.91 14.39 0.01
CA CYS A 115 -10.25 14.74 0.44
C CYS A 115 -10.29 15.06 1.95
N LEU A 116 -9.71 14.19 2.77
CA LEU A 116 -9.68 14.37 4.22
C LEU A 116 -8.82 15.57 4.65
N THR A 117 -7.64 15.74 4.05
CA THR A 117 -6.79 16.92 4.30
C THR A 117 -7.43 18.21 3.81
N GLY A 118 -8.10 18.19 2.65
CA GLY A 118 -8.83 19.34 2.11
C GLY A 118 -9.95 19.79 3.06
N ILE A 119 -10.79 18.85 3.52
CA ILE A 119 -11.85 19.13 4.50
C ILE A 119 -11.25 19.66 5.82
N SER A 120 -10.18 19.04 6.29
CA SER A 120 -9.51 19.42 7.53
C SER A 120 -8.88 20.81 7.43
N CYS A 121 -8.31 21.17 6.27
CA CYS A 121 -7.76 22.49 6.02
C CYS A 121 -8.84 23.59 6.03
N VAL A 122 -10.05 23.28 5.53
CA VAL A 122 -11.19 24.22 5.58
C VAL A 122 -11.66 24.44 7.02
N ARG A 123 -11.65 23.39 7.86
CA ARG A 123 -12.09 23.48 9.27
C ARG A 123 -11.06 24.04 10.25
N TYR A 124 -9.79 23.65 10.11
CA TYR A 124 -8.72 23.94 11.08
C TYR A 124 -7.62 24.85 10.52
N GLY A 125 -7.79 25.34 9.28
CA GLY A 125 -6.83 26.23 8.62
C GLY A 125 -5.54 25.53 8.19
N LYS A 126 -4.54 26.32 7.77
CA LYS A 126 -3.26 25.83 7.23
C LYS A 126 -2.37 25.09 8.24
N GLN A 127 -2.75 25.03 9.52
CA GLN A 127 -1.99 24.30 10.55
C GLN A 127 -1.96 22.79 10.28
N VAL A 128 -2.98 22.24 9.60
CA VAL A 128 -3.04 20.82 9.21
C VAL A 128 -1.92 20.44 8.22
N LEU A 129 -1.46 21.37 7.37
CA LEU A 129 -0.36 21.11 6.43
C LEU A 129 1.02 21.02 7.12
N LYS A 130 1.14 21.42 8.39
CA LYS A 130 2.40 21.34 9.12
C LYS A 130 2.67 19.95 9.70
N ASN A 131 1.63 19.13 9.89
CA ASN A 131 1.80 17.76 10.35
C ASN A 131 2.00 16.82 9.15
N PRO A 132 3.04 15.98 9.16
CA PRO A 132 3.22 14.97 8.12
C PRO A 132 2.00 14.04 8.13
N LEU A 133 1.36 13.91 6.98
CA LEU A 133 0.19 13.04 6.83
C LEU A 133 0.66 11.58 6.76
N PRO A 134 0.21 10.70 7.66
CA PRO A 134 0.52 9.27 7.53
C PRO A 134 -0.21 8.73 6.29
N PHE A 135 0.53 8.28 5.27
CA PHE A 135 -0.04 7.77 4.01
C PHE A 135 -0.38 6.28 4.11
N GLY A 136 0.31 5.54 4.97
CA GLY A 136 0.08 4.13 5.27
C GLY A 136 -1.37 3.72 5.53
N PRO A 137 -2.21 4.46 6.30
CA PRO A 137 -3.57 4.02 6.59
C PRO A 137 -4.46 4.10 5.35
N TYR A 138 -4.25 5.12 4.51
CA TYR A 138 -4.95 5.28 3.24
C TYR A 138 -4.54 4.21 2.23
N LEU A 139 -3.26 3.82 2.24
CA LEU A 139 -2.75 2.73 1.42
C LEU A 139 -3.39 1.39 1.80
N ALA A 140 -3.49 1.11 3.10
CA ALA A 140 -4.12 -0.10 3.61
C ALA A 140 -5.62 -0.13 3.26
N ALA A 141 -6.32 1.00 3.47
CA ALA A 141 -7.72 1.13 3.10
C ALA A 141 -7.95 0.89 1.60
N ALA A 142 -7.13 1.50 0.73
CA ALA A 142 -7.19 1.29 -0.71
C ALA A 142 -6.91 -0.19 -1.08
N GLY A 143 -5.92 -0.82 -0.44
CA GLY A 143 -5.63 -2.24 -0.63
C GLY A 143 -6.78 -3.16 -0.20
N PHE A 144 -7.51 -2.83 0.87
CA PHE A 144 -8.72 -3.57 1.26
C PHE A 144 -9.84 -3.40 0.23
N VAL A 145 -10.09 -2.17 -0.23
CA VAL A 145 -11.13 -1.89 -1.24
C VAL A 145 -10.83 -2.64 -2.53
N ILE A 146 -9.61 -2.57 -3.04
CA ILE A 146 -9.22 -3.28 -4.27
C ILE A 146 -9.30 -4.79 -4.10
N GLY A 147 -8.88 -5.31 -2.94
CA GLY A 147 -9.02 -6.73 -2.62
C GLY A 147 -10.48 -7.20 -2.62
N LEU A 148 -11.41 -6.37 -2.13
CA LEU A 148 -12.84 -6.67 -2.21
C LEU A 148 -13.35 -6.62 -3.65
N VAL A 149 -12.94 -5.62 -4.44
CA VAL A 149 -13.34 -5.50 -5.85
C VAL A 149 -12.83 -6.69 -6.68
N SER A 150 -11.58 -7.12 -6.45
CA SER A 150 -11.01 -8.26 -7.17
C SER A 150 -11.70 -9.59 -6.81
N MET A 151 -12.17 -9.74 -5.56
CA MET A 151 -13.01 -10.87 -5.15
C MET A 151 -14.38 -10.85 -5.84
N ILE A 152 -14.97 -9.67 -6.05
CA ILE A 152 -16.27 -9.52 -6.72
C ILE A 152 -16.16 -9.79 -8.23
N GLN A 153 -15.07 -9.36 -8.87
CA GLN A 153 -14.84 -9.55 -10.31
C GLN A 153 -14.30 -10.94 -10.66
N GLY A 154 -13.74 -11.67 -9.69
CA GLY A 154 -13.16 -13.00 -9.87
C GLY A 154 -14.12 -14.18 -9.62
N GLY A 155 -15.43 -13.93 -9.61
CA GLY A 155 -16.50 -14.93 -9.48
C GLY A 155 -17.15 -15.28 -10.82
#